data_AF-A0A358J122-F1
#
_entry.id   AF-A0A358J122-F1
#
_cell.length_a   1.000
_cell.length_b   1.000
_cell.length_c   1.000
_cell.angle_alpha   90.00
_cell.angle_beta   90.00
_cell.angle_gamma   90.00
#
_symmetry.space_group_name_H-M   'P 1'
#
loop_
_entity.id
_entity.type
_entity.pdbx_description
1 polymer ?
#
loop_
_entity_poly.entity_id
_entity_poly.type
_entity_poly.pdbx_seq_one_letter_code
_entity_poly.pdbx_strand_id
1 'polypeptide(L)'
;QGARLAVVDIPLLFETGGDAAVDAVVVVTAEPEVQAQRVLARPGMTRERFEAILSRQTPDAEKRARADFLIDTGRGLDAARDQVRRIVGTVQSPSWTPPRGPLSFATDPRH
;
A
#
# COMPACT_ATOMS: atom_id res chain seq x y z
N GLN A 1 -1.55 20.54 17.01
CA GLN A 1 -2.06 19.21 17.42
C GLN A 1 -1.57 18.21 16.39
N GLY A 2 -0.98 17.08 16.80
CA GLY A 2 -0.49 16.05 15.88
C GLY A 2 -1.55 14.96 15.64
N ALA A 3 -1.55 14.35 14.45
CA ALA A 3 -2.33 13.14 14.19
C ALA A 3 -1.58 11.90 14.72
N ARG A 4 -2.31 10.94 15.30
CA ARG A 4 -1.72 9.67 15.79
C ARG A 4 -1.47 8.63 14.68
N LEU A 5 -2.01 8.87 13.49
CA LEU A 5 -1.88 8.02 12.31
C LEU A 5 -1.93 8.91 11.07
N ALA A 6 -1.03 8.67 10.12
CA ALA A 6 -1.05 9.24 8.79
C ALA A 6 -1.07 8.11 7.75
N VAL A 7 -1.74 8.33 6.63
CA VAL A 7 -1.77 7.39 5.50
C VAL A 7 -1.24 8.12 4.29
N VAL A 8 -0.26 7.53 3.61
CA VAL A 8 0.35 8.08 2.39
C VAL A 8 0.08 7.10 1.25
N ASP A 9 -0.67 7.53 0.24
CA ASP A 9 -0.96 6.73 -0.94
C ASP A 9 0.13 6.96 -2.00
N ILE A 10 0.98 5.96 -2.23
CA ILE A 10 2.17 6.05 -3.09
C ILE A 10 2.11 4.93 -4.14
N PRO A 11 1.77 5.22 -5.41
CA PRO A 11 1.66 4.22 -6.46
C PRO A 11 2.97 3.45 -6.77
N LEU A 12 4.12 4.10 -6.56
CA LEU A 12 5.46 3.57 -6.85
C LEU A 12 6.30 3.40 -5.56
N LEU A 13 5.64 2.99 -4.48
CA LEU A 13 6.25 2.91 -3.15
C LEU A 13 7.52 2.05 -3.15
N PHE A 14 7.44 0.87 -3.74
CA PHE A 14 8.52 -0.12 -3.68
C PHE A 14 9.61 0.14 -4.70
N GLU A 15 9.24 0.73 -5.82
CA GLU A 15 10.09 1.09 -6.96
C GLU A 15 11.02 2.25 -6.61
N THR A 16 10.57 3.14 -5.73
CA THR A 16 11.35 4.27 -5.22
C THR A 16 12.08 3.98 -3.91
N GLY A 17 11.87 2.80 -3.30
CA GLY A 17 12.37 2.47 -1.97
C GLY A 17 11.71 3.27 -0.85
N GLY A 18 10.58 3.94 -1.12
CA GLY A 18 9.83 4.72 -0.15
C GLY A 18 9.26 3.88 1.00
N ASP A 19 9.22 2.55 0.84
CA ASP A 19 8.82 1.63 1.90
C ASP A 19 9.77 1.64 3.12
N ALA A 20 10.97 2.19 2.99
CA ALA A 20 11.88 2.43 4.13
C ALA A 20 11.51 3.68 4.96
N ALA A 21 10.64 4.55 4.44
CA ALA A 21 10.24 5.81 5.07
C ALA A 21 8.89 5.72 5.81
N VAL A 22 8.39 4.52 6.07
CA VAL A 22 7.11 4.27 6.77
C VAL A 22 7.25 3.18 7.82
N ASP A 23 6.46 3.28 8.88
CA ASP A 23 6.41 2.29 9.97
C ASP A 23 5.84 0.94 9.52
N ALA A 24 4.91 0.96 8.57
CA ALA A 24 4.27 -0.21 7.99
C ALA A 24 3.75 0.06 6.58
N VAL A 25 3.69 -0.99 5.78
CA VAL A 25 3.14 -0.98 4.42
C VAL A 25 1.85 -1.80 4.37
N VAL A 26 0.80 -1.19 3.83
CA VAL A 26 -0.47 -1.85 3.53
C VAL A 26 -0.60 -2.02 2.02
N VAL A 27 -0.78 -3.25 1.56
CA VAL A 27 -1.07 -3.55 0.15
C VAL A 27 -2.53 -3.92 -0.02
N VAL A 28 -3.21 -3.18 -0.90
CA VAL A 28 -4.57 -3.49 -1.33
C VAL A 28 -4.50 -4.37 -2.57
N THR A 29 -5.03 -5.58 -2.49
CA THR A 29 -4.92 -6.60 -3.53
C THR A 29 -6.29 -7.19 -3.91
N ALA A 30 -6.33 -7.87 -5.05
CA ALA A 30 -7.43 -8.67 -5.58
C ALA A 30 -6.83 -9.66 -6.58
N GLU A 31 -7.62 -10.67 -7.01
CA GLU A 31 -7.20 -11.55 -8.09
C GLU A 31 -6.81 -10.75 -9.36
N PRO A 32 -5.75 -11.14 -10.09
CA PRO A 32 -5.21 -10.38 -11.22
C PRO A 32 -6.28 -10.03 -12.28
N GLU A 33 -7.20 -10.95 -12.55
CA GLU A 33 -8.29 -10.76 -13.51
C GLU A 33 -9.26 -9.67 -13.03
N VAL A 34 -9.60 -9.68 -11.74
CA VAL A 34 -10.48 -8.69 -11.13
C VAL A 34 -9.80 -7.32 -11.12
N GLN A 35 -8.51 -7.25 -10.83
CA GLN A 35 -7.74 -6.02 -10.88
C GLN A 35 -7.70 -5.44 -12.30
N ALA A 36 -7.39 -6.26 -13.30
CA ALA A 36 -7.35 -5.84 -14.70
C ALA A 36 -8.71 -5.33 -15.18
N GLN A 37 -9.80 -6.06 -14.89
CA GLN A 37 -11.16 -5.63 -15.21
C GLN A 37 -11.49 -4.27 -14.60
N ARG A 38 -11.17 -4.06 -13.31
CA ARG A 38 -11.45 -2.79 -12.61
C ARG A 38 -10.62 -1.63 -13.16
N VAL A 39 -9.36 -1.85 -13.53
CA VAL A 39 -8.52 -0.80 -14.11
C VAL A 39 -8.98 -0.44 -15.52
N LEU A 40 -9.31 -1.42 -16.35
CA LEU A 40 -9.79 -1.20 -17.72
C LEU A 40 -11.18 -0.56 -17.77
N ALA A 41 -12.01 -0.74 -16.74
CA ALA A 41 -13.31 -0.08 -16.62
C ALA A 41 -13.21 1.43 -16.29
N ARG A 42 -12.02 1.94 -15.94
CA ARG A 42 -11.85 3.37 -15.62
C ARG A 42 -11.96 4.22 -16.90
N PRO A 43 -12.67 5.36 -16.87
CA PRO A 43 -12.70 6.27 -18.00
C PRO A 43 -11.29 6.66 -18.47
N GLY A 44 -11.01 6.50 -19.76
CA GLY A 44 -9.71 6.87 -20.35
C GLY A 44 -8.59 5.83 -20.18
N MET A 45 -8.90 4.61 -19.74
CA MET A 45 -7.97 3.48 -19.79
C MET A 45 -8.10 2.68 -21.08
N THR A 46 -6.95 2.27 -21.62
CA THR A 46 -6.83 1.32 -22.74
C THR A 46 -5.97 0.14 -22.31
N ARG A 47 -5.98 -0.94 -23.10
CA ARG A 47 -5.16 -2.12 -22.83
C ARG A 47 -3.67 -1.79 -22.86
N GLU A 48 -3.24 -1.00 -23.83
CA GLU A 48 -1.85 -0.57 -24.02
C GLU A 48 -1.39 0.29 -22.84
N ARG A 49 -2.25 1.22 -22.38
CA ARG A 49 -1.95 2.05 -21.21
C ARG A 49 -1.87 1.22 -19.93
N PHE A 50 -2.74 0.21 -19.80
CA PHE A 50 -2.71 -0.71 -18.67
C PHE A 50 -1.40 -1.51 -18.64
N GLU A 51 -0.99 -2.07 -19.78
CA GLU A 51 0.27 -2.82 -19.90
C GLU A 51 1.49 -1.95 -19.65
N ALA A 52 1.51 -0.72 -20.16
CA ALA A 52 2.59 0.23 -19.90
C ALA A 52 2.70 0.66 -18.43
N ILE A 53 1.58 0.69 -17.70
CA ILE A 53 1.57 0.90 -16.24
C ILE A 53 2.10 -0.34 -15.53
N LEU A 54 1.61 -1.52 -15.90
CA LEU A 54 1.99 -2.79 -15.29
C LEU A 54 3.49 -3.06 -15.45
N SER A 55 4.07 -2.73 -16.60
CA SER A 55 5.50 -2.95 -16.88
C SER A 55 6.45 -2.06 -16.05
N ARG A 56 5.93 -1.00 -15.42
CA ARG A 56 6.72 -0.06 -14.61
C ARG A 56 6.53 -0.28 -13.11
N GLN A 57 5.60 -1.13 -12.72
CA GLN A 57 5.28 -1.39 -11.33
C GLN A 57 5.84 -2.74 -10.87
N THR A 58 6.19 -2.81 -9.60
CA THR A 58 6.45 -4.06 -8.90
C THR A 58 5.20 -4.98 -8.99
N PRO A 59 5.36 -6.26 -9.37
CA PRO A 59 4.24 -7.20 -9.44
C PRO A 59 3.49 -7.32 -8.11
N ASP A 60 2.17 -7.52 -8.15
CA ASP A 60 1.32 -7.64 -6.95
C ASP A 60 1.81 -8.74 -5.99
N ALA A 61 2.26 -9.88 -6.52
CA ALA A 61 2.83 -10.97 -5.72
C ALA A 61 4.05 -10.52 -4.89
N GLU A 62 4.93 -9.70 -5.48
CA GLU A 62 6.08 -9.14 -4.79
C GLU A 62 5.67 -8.05 -3.78
N LYS A 63 4.70 -7.20 -4.14
CA LYS A 63 4.11 -6.22 -3.21
C LYS A 63 3.56 -6.93 -1.97
N ARG A 64 2.81 -8.01 -2.17
CA ARG A 64 2.23 -8.82 -1.09
C ARG A 64 3.28 -9.47 -0.19
N ALA A 65 4.38 -9.97 -0.78
CA ALA A 65 5.47 -10.57 -0.02
C ALA A 65 6.21 -9.56 0.87
N ARG A 66 6.22 -8.28 0.48
CA ARG A 66 6.88 -7.17 1.20
C ARG A 66 5.94 -6.38 2.12
N ALA A 67 4.64 -6.66 2.09
CA ALA A 67 3.65 -5.92 2.86
C ALA A 67 3.60 -6.39 4.32
N ASP A 68 3.34 -5.45 5.23
CA ASP A 68 3.08 -5.76 6.64
C ASP A 68 1.60 -6.12 6.85
N PHE A 69 0.72 -5.53 6.03
CA PHE A 69 -0.71 -5.83 6.03
C PHE A 69 -1.26 -5.97 4.62
N LEU A 70 -2.21 -6.89 4.45
CA LEU A 70 -2.96 -7.07 3.20
C LEU A 70 -4.42 -6.69 3.40
N ILE A 71 -4.97 -5.96 2.44
CA ILE A 71 -6.40 -5.73 2.29
C ILE A 71 -6.87 -6.41 1.01
N ASP A 72 -7.67 -7.45 1.15
CA ASP A 72 -8.26 -8.20 0.03
C ASP A 72 -9.62 -7.60 -0.33
N THR A 73 -9.70 -7.01 -1.53
CA THR A 73 -10.93 -6.39 -2.05
C THR A 73 -11.72 -7.31 -2.98
N GLY A 74 -11.31 -8.58 -3.13
CA GLY A 74 -12.05 -9.61 -3.84
C GLY A 74 -13.31 -10.05 -3.11
N ARG A 75 -13.31 -9.95 -1.76
CA ARG A 75 -14.45 -10.33 -0.89
C ARG A 75 -15.50 -9.23 -0.69
N GLY A 76 -15.38 -8.12 -1.41
CA GLY A 76 -16.26 -6.96 -1.31
C GLY A 76 -15.80 -5.91 -0.30
N LEU A 77 -16.49 -4.76 -0.32
CA LEU A 77 -16.06 -3.55 0.39
C LEU A 77 -16.20 -3.67 1.93
N ASP A 78 -17.17 -4.43 2.43
CA ASP A 78 -17.38 -4.58 3.86
C ASP A 78 -16.26 -5.41 4.52
N ALA A 79 -15.83 -6.50 3.87
CA ALA A 79 -14.67 -7.27 4.31
C ALA A 79 -13.38 -6.40 4.32
N ALA A 80 -13.20 -5.55 3.30
CA ALA A 80 -12.08 -4.62 3.25
C ALA A 80 -12.16 -3.58 4.38
N ARG A 81 -13.34 -3.05 4.70
CA ARG A 81 -13.55 -2.13 5.83
C ARG A 81 -13.20 -2.77 7.17
N ASP A 82 -13.56 -4.03 7.37
CA ASP A 82 -13.20 -4.76 8.60
C ASP A 82 -11.70 -5.01 8.72
N GLN A 83 -11.03 -5.30 7.61
CA GLN A 83 -9.56 -5.38 7.57
C GLN A 83 -8.92 -4.04 7.92
N VAL A 84 -9.40 -2.93 7.34
CA VAL A 84 -8.94 -1.57 7.68
C VAL A 84 -9.12 -1.29 9.17
N ARG A 85 -10.30 -1.56 9.75
CA ARG A 85 -10.55 -1.34 11.19
C ARG A 85 -9.57 -2.11 12.07
N ARG A 86 -9.27 -3.37 11.73
CA ARG A 86 -8.29 -4.17 12.46
C ARG A 86 -6.88 -3.60 12.36
N ILE A 87 -6.44 -3.22 11.15
CA ILE A 87 -5.12 -2.62 10.94
C ILE A 87 -4.99 -1.33 11.75
N VAL A 88 -5.98 -0.44 11.65
CA VAL A 88 -6.01 0.83 12.39
C VAL A 88 -5.98 0.60 13.90
N GLY A 89 -6.71 -0.39 14.41
CA GLY A 89 -6.68 -0.77 15.83
C GLY A 89 -5.31 -1.29 16.27
N THR A 90 -4.66 -2.13 15.45
CA THR A 90 -3.31 -2.62 15.71
C THR A 90 -2.29 -1.49 15.77
N VAL A 91 -2.22 -0.64 14.74
CA VAL A 91 -1.17 0.39 14.64
C VAL A 91 -1.34 1.53 15.62
N GLN A 92 -2.56 1.75 16.14
CA GLN A 92 -2.80 2.73 17.21
C GLN A 92 -2.67 2.13 18.62
N SER A 93 -2.42 0.82 18.74
CA SER A 93 -2.20 0.21 20.04
C SER A 93 -0.89 0.73 20.66
N PRO A 94 -0.87 1.14 21.95
CA PRO A 94 0.36 1.53 22.63
C PRO A 94 1.43 0.43 22.69
N SER A 95 1.03 -0.83 22.52
CA SER A 95 1.91 -1.99 22.55
C SER A 95 2.42 -2.43 21.17
N TRP A 96 2.04 -1.73 20.11
CA TRP A 96 2.47 -2.09 18.76
C TRP A 96 3.90 -1.61 18.49
N THR A 97 4.71 -2.51 17.94
CA THR A 97 6.07 -2.21 17.50
C THR A 97 6.12 -2.27 15.97
N PRO A 98 6.51 -1.19 15.28
CA PRO A 98 6.66 -1.18 13.84
C PRO A 98 7.63 -2.27 13.34
N PRO A 99 7.23 -3.08 12.34
CA PRO A 99 8.10 -4.12 11.78
C PRO A 99 9.33 -3.56 11.04
N ARG A 100 9.23 -2.33 10.52
CA ARG A 100 10.27 -1.71 9.68
C ARG A 100 11.32 -0.92 10.48
N GLY A 101 11.24 -0.97 11.81
CA GLY A 101 12.18 -0.28 12.71
C GLY A 101 11.96 1.23 12.76
N PRO A 102 12.75 1.96 13.55
CA PRO A 102 12.63 3.41 13.66
C PRO A 102 12.97 4.09 12.33
N LEU A 103 12.15 5.06 11.93
CA LEU A 103 12.43 5.91 10.78
C LEU A 103 13.77 6.63 11.00
N SER A 104 14.76 6.32 10.17
CA SER A 104 16.00 7.06 10.14
C SER A 104 15.74 8.37 9.42
N PHE A 105 15.44 9.43 10.18
CA PHE A 105 15.60 10.79 9.69
C PHE A 105 17.09 11.06 9.63
N ALA A 106 17.77 10.57 8.59
CA ALA A 106 19.08 11.09 8.27
C ALA A 106 18.91 12.60 8.09
N THR A 107 19.47 13.38 9.01
CA THR A 107 19.54 14.83 8.93
C THR A 107 20.32 15.15 7.65
N ASP A 108 19.64 15.39 6.53
CA ASP A 108 20.30 15.98 5.36
C ASP A 108 20.70 17.40 5.78
N PRO A 109 22.00 17.74 5.83
CA PRO A 109 22.45 19.07 6.24
C PRO A 109 22.20 20.14 5.16
N ARG A 110 21.42 19.86 4.10
CA ARG A 110 21.11 20.79 3.00
C ARG A 110 19.69 21.36 3.08
N HIS A 111 19.29 21.85 4.25
CA HIS A 111 18.18 22.79 4.41
C HIS A 111 18.61 23.99 5.27
#